data_AF-A0A6P0XVY6-F1
#
_entry.id   AF-A0A6P0XVY6-F1
#
_cell.length_a   1.000
_cell.length_b   1.000
_cell.length_c   1.000
_cell.angle_alpha   90.00
_cell.angle_beta   90.00
_cell.angle_gamma   90.00
#
_symmetry.space_group_name_H-M   'P 1'
#
loop_
_entity.id
_entity.type
_entity.pdbx_description
1 polymer ?
#
loop_
_entity_poly.entity_id
_entity_poly.type
_entity_poly.pdbx_seq_one_letter_code
_entity_poly.pdbx_strand_id
1 'polypeptide(L)'
;QPSAPKRLIVEAPYFANYIQKELPKYVSQEVIDAGGLTIETTLDRNWQEIGEQVIQDAVDIDGASQRFDQAALVAIETTTGEVKALVGGRDFAESEFNRAIQAQRQPGSTFKSFVYAAAVAAGFPPTDGYRDVPFTVDGYKPKNYGKKYAGWRSMIDSLAYSVNVVAVQVLMDVGFEPVMKLAEDMGIKSEVKATYSMALGTWEVNLLELTNAYATLAAEGKFIGAHGIKRIINQNGQVVYEAYAQPKQVLDRGSAAIVTWMLENVVRYGSGANAYLYDRPVAGKTGTTEDARDLWFIGYIPQVATGIWLGNDDNKPTWGVSSTAAFNWRQFMKQIVEDIPVKDFPDKPSFYDREPTIEAKPVEPEWMRYGKIGPDGRDVNDRDYDDSNY
;
A
#
# COMPACT_ATOMS: atom_id res chain seq x y z
N GLN A 1 -39.80 17.53 14.59
CA GLN A 1 -38.39 17.08 14.57
C GLN A 1 -38.32 15.72 15.23
N PRO A 2 -37.80 14.68 14.58
CA PRO A 2 -37.44 13.45 15.28
C PRO A 2 -36.47 13.82 16.40
N SER A 3 -36.75 13.39 17.63
CA SER A 3 -35.80 13.57 18.73
C SER A 3 -34.51 12.82 18.40
N ALA A 4 -33.36 13.47 18.53
CA ALA A 4 -32.08 12.77 18.48
C ALA A 4 -32.14 11.55 19.43
N PRO A 5 -31.66 10.37 19.02
CA PRO A 5 -31.75 9.17 19.86
C PRO A 5 -31.11 9.46 21.22
N LYS A 6 -31.79 9.04 22.30
CA LYS A 6 -31.39 9.31 23.70
C LYS A 6 -29.98 8.81 24.06
N ARG A 7 -29.39 7.94 23.23
CA ARG A 7 -27.98 7.55 23.20
C ARG A 7 -27.59 7.30 21.74
N LEU A 8 -26.74 8.15 21.16
CA LEU A 8 -26.00 7.80 19.95
C LEU A 8 -24.87 6.87 20.41
N ILE A 9 -25.04 5.56 20.25
CA ILE A 9 -23.95 4.60 20.44
C ILE A 9 -23.28 4.49 19.08
N VAL A 10 -22.05 4.98 18.98
CA VAL A 10 -21.23 4.86 17.78
C VAL A 10 -20.17 3.80 18.06
N GLU A 11 -20.44 2.56 17.66
CA GLU A 11 -19.53 1.42 17.88
C GLU A 11 -18.24 1.55 17.04
N ALA A 12 -18.35 2.05 15.79
CA ALA A 12 -17.23 2.20 14.87
C ALA A 12 -17.15 3.64 14.31
N PRO A 13 -16.66 4.61 15.09
CA PRO A 13 -16.82 6.04 14.77
C PRO A 13 -16.04 6.51 13.55
N TYR A 14 -14.84 5.98 13.30
CA TYR A 14 -14.10 6.28 12.07
C TYR A 14 -14.81 5.73 10.83
N PHE A 15 -15.36 4.52 10.92
CA PHE A 15 -16.12 3.94 9.81
C PHE A 15 -17.42 4.72 9.56
N ALA A 16 -18.15 5.11 10.61
CA ALA A 16 -19.33 5.96 10.48
C ALA A 16 -18.99 7.32 9.83
N ASN A 17 -17.86 7.95 10.21
CA ASN A 17 -17.36 9.17 9.58
C ASN A 17 -17.03 8.97 8.08
N TYR A 18 -16.45 7.82 7.72
CA TYR A 18 -16.21 7.44 6.34
C TYR A 18 -17.52 7.35 5.55
N ILE A 19 -18.53 6.65 6.07
CA ILE A 19 -19.85 6.53 5.43
C ILE A 19 -20.51 7.89 5.22
N GLN A 20 -20.46 8.77 6.22
CA GLN A 20 -21.00 10.13 6.10
C GLN A 20 -20.37 10.91 4.94
N LYS A 21 -19.06 10.76 4.72
CA LYS A 21 -18.35 11.39 3.60
C LYS A 21 -18.62 10.72 2.25
N GLU A 22 -19.04 9.46 2.24
CA GLU A 22 -19.41 8.75 1.01
C GLU A 22 -20.85 9.03 0.56
N LEU A 23 -21.78 9.26 1.50
CA LEU A 23 -23.20 9.44 1.20
C LEU A 23 -23.51 10.44 0.08
N PRO A 24 -22.86 11.63 0.00
CA PRO A 24 -23.13 12.60 -1.06
C PRO A 24 -22.85 12.10 -2.49
N LYS A 25 -22.13 10.99 -2.65
CA LYS A 25 -21.91 10.36 -3.96
C LYS A 25 -23.18 9.67 -4.50
N TYR A 26 -24.12 9.31 -3.63
CA TYR A 26 -25.25 8.44 -3.97
C TYR A 26 -26.62 9.09 -3.73
N VAL A 27 -26.69 10.02 -2.77
CA VAL A 27 -27.92 10.75 -2.42
C VAL A 27 -27.62 12.25 -2.34
N SER A 28 -28.59 13.08 -2.73
CA SER A 28 -28.42 14.54 -2.67
C SER A 28 -28.38 15.04 -1.23
N GLN A 29 -27.78 16.21 -1.02
CA GLN A 29 -27.67 16.81 0.32
C GLN A 29 -29.06 17.04 0.94
N GLU A 30 -30.07 17.41 0.14
CA GLU A 30 -31.44 17.60 0.65
C GLU A 30 -32.04 16.31 1.21
N VAL A 31 -31.74 15.16 0.58
CA VAL A 31 -32.20 13.84 1.05
C VAL A 31 -31.49 13.44 2.35
N ILE A 32 -30.19 13.74 2.47
CA ILE A 32 -29.42 13.51 3.70
C ILE A 32 -30.01 14.36 4.84
N ASP A 33 -30.24 15.64 4.59
CA ASP A 33 -30.73 16.60 5.60
C ASP A 33 -32.17 16.31 6.04
N ALA A 34 -33.00 15.79 5.13
CA ALA A 34 -34.37 15.37 5.43
C ALA A 34 -34.42 14.18 6.42
N GLY A 35 -33.35 13.39 6.49
CA GLY A 35 -33.24 12.22 7.37
C GLY A 35 -34.13 11.05 6.94
N GLY A 36 -34.24 10.04 7.82
CA GLY A 36 -35.05 8.84 7.57
C GLY A 36 -34.41 7.82 6.63
N LEU A 37 -33.12 7.96 6.31
CA LEU A 37 -32.35 6.96 5.59
C LEU A 37 -31.89 5.85 6.55
N THR A 38 -32.01 4.60 6.10
CA THR A 38 -31.33 3.44 6.69
C THR A 38 -30.16 3.07 5.79
N ILE A 39 -28.95 3.12 6.33
CA ILE A 39 -27.71 2.80 5.59
C ILE A 39 -27.21 1.45 6.05
N GLU A 40 -27.18 0.48 5.14
CA GLU A 40 -26.52 -0.80 5.37
C GLU A 40 -25.09 -0.73 4.87
N THR A 41 -24.14 -1.10 5.71
CA THR A 41 -22.71 -0.93 5.44
C THR A 41 -22.00 -2.25 5.23
N THR A 42 -20.76 -2.18 4.76
CA THR A 42 -19.86 -3.32 4.54
C THR A 42 -19.09 -3.74 5.77
N LEU A 43 -19.19 -2.97 6.87
CA LEU A 43 -18.45 -3.17 8.12
C LEU A 43 -18.63 -4.60 8.65
N ASP A 44 -17.51 -5.28 8.85
CA ASP A 44 -17.44 -6.47 9.68
C ASP A 44 -17.05 -6.04 11.09
N ARG A 45 -17.96 -6.24 12.05
CA ARG A 45 -17.78 -5.76 13.43
C ARG A 45 -16.60 -6.44 14.12
N ASN A 46 -16.43 -7.75 13.90
CA ASN A 46 -15.33 -8.48 14.52
C ASN A 46 -13.98 -7.98 13.99
N TRP A 47 -13.88 -7.77 12.67
CA TRP A 47 -12.65 -7.22 12.10
C TRP A 47 -12.39 -5.79 12.57
N GLN A 48 -13.44 -4.97 12.69
CA GLN A 48 -13.30 -3.61 13.20
C GLN A 48 -12.76 -3.58 14.63
N GLU A 49 -13.32 -4.37 15.54
CA GLU A 49 -12.88 -4.47 16.95
C GLU A 49 -11.41 -4.94 17.04
N ILE A 50 -11.04 -5.97 16.26
CA ILE A 50 -9.66 -6.44 16.17
C ILE A 50 -8.75 -5.33 15.64
N GLY A 51 -9.18 -4.60 14.61
CA GLY A 51 -8.42 -3.51 14.01
C GLY A 51 -8.18 -2.36 14.97
N GLU A 52 -9.20 -1.97 15.74
CA GLU A 52 -9.11 -0.92 16.75
C GLU A 52 -8.11 -1.31 17.84
N GLN A 53 -8.20 -2.55 18.34
CA GLN A 53 -7.25 -3.05 19.34
C GLN A 53 -5.81 -3.07 18.82
N VAL A 54 -5.58 -3.55 17.58
CA VAL A 54 -4.24 -3.60 16.98
C VAL A 54 -3.66 -2.20 16.80
N ILE A 55 -4.47 -1.22 16.39
CA ILE A 55 -4.02 0.16 16.20
C ILE A 55 -3.74 0.85 17.54
N GLN A 56 -4.55 0.58 18.56
CA GLN A 56 -4.28 1.03 19.91
C GLN A 56 -2.96 0.44 20.45
N ASP A 57 -2.81 -0.88 20.36
CA ASP A 57 -1.62 -1.61 20.83
C ASP A 57 -0.35 -1.12 20.13
N ALA A 58 -0.41 -0.87 18.81
CA ALA A 58 0.72 -0.35 18.05
C ALA A 58 1.24 0.96 18.65
N VAL A 59 0.35 1.90 19.00
CA VAL A 59 0.77 3.17 19.60
C VAL A 59 1.18 3.01 21.06
N ASP A 60 0.43 2.23 21.84
CA ASP A 60 0.66 2.07 23.28
C ASP A 60 1.96 1.31 23.59
N ILE A 61 2.31 0.32 22.77
CA ILE A 61 3.50 -0.53 22.97
C ILE A 61 4.73 0.06 22.28
N ASP A 62 4.62 0.39 20.99
CA ASP A 62 5.78 0.78 20.18
C ASP A 62 5.97 2.30 20.09
N GLY A 63 4.87 3.07 20.13
CA GLY A 63 4.86 4.50 19.77
C GLY A 63 5.84 5.36 20.54
N ALA A 64 5.95 5.18 21.86
CA ALA A 64 6.90 5.94 22.68
C ALA A 64 8.36 5.66 22.32
N SER A 65 8.72 4.40 22.10
CA SER A 65 10.09 3.99 21.77
C SER A 65 10.48 4.33 20.32
N GLN A 66 9.50 4.26 19.42
CA GLN A 66 9.66 4.49 17.99
C GLN A 66 9.23 5.91 17.56
N ARG A 67 8.90 6.79 18.49
CA ARG A 67 8.49 8.19 18.25
C ARG A 67 7.39 8.36 17.20
N PHE A 68 6.32 7.60 17.34
CA PHE A 68 5.07 7.88 16.64
C PHE A 68 3.91 7.88 17.62
N ASP A 69 2.89 8.70 17.37
CA ASP A 69 1.71 8.82 18.24
C ASP A 69 0.39 8.48 17.54
N GLN A 70 0.43 8.21 16.22
CA GLN A 70 -0.74 7.87 15.43
C GLN A 70 -0.52 6.62 14.57
N ALA A 71 -1.62 5.95 14.28
CA ALA A 71 -1.68 4.78 13.42
C ALA A 71 -3.06 4.66 12.76
N ALA A 72 -3.13 3.94 11.63
CA ALA A 72 -4.38 3.70 10.90
C ALA A 72 -4.38 2.33 10.20
N LEU A 73 -5.57 1.78 10.00
CA LEU A 73 -5.81 0.48 9.37
C LEU A 73 -6.96 0.56 8.36
N VAL A 74 -6.79 -0.12 7.22
CA VAL A 74 -7.87 -0.38 6.26
C VAL A 74 -7.81 -1.86 5.87
N ALA A 75 -8.95 -2.55 5.85
CA ALA A 75 -9.08 -3.92 5.33
C ALA A 75 -10.19 -4.00 4.28
N ILE A 76 -9.88 -4.57 3.12
CA ILE A 76 -10.73 -4.62 1.94
C ILE A 76 -10.87 -6.07 1.47
N GLU A 77 -12.10 -6.52 1.27
CA GLU A 77 -12.39 -7.80 0.62
C GLU A 77 -12.15 -7.69 -0.89
N THR A 78 -11.25 -8.52 -1.41
CA THR A 78 -10.66 -8.36 -2.75
C THR A 78 -11.65 -8.65 -3.89
N THR A 79 -12.64 -9.51 -3.64
CA THR A 79 -13.61 -9.94 -4.66
C THR A 79 -14.76 -8.96 -4.87
N THR A 80 -14.99 -8.07 -3.91
CA THR A 80 -16.13 -7.14 -3.90
C THR A 80 -15.72 -5.69 -3.80
N GLY A 81 -14.53 -5.38 -3.27
CA GLY A 81 -14.12 -4.02 -2.91
C GLY A 81 -14.79 -3.52 -1.63
N GLU A 82 -15.44 -4.40 -0.86
CA GLU A 82 -16.06 -4.03 0.40
C GLU A 82 -15.01 -3.68 1.45
N VAL A 83 -15.09 -2.48 2.04
CA VAL A 83 -14.26 -2.10 3.18
C VAL A 83 -14.83 -2.78 4.43
N LYS A 84 -14.15 -3.78 4.95
CA LYS A 84 -14.61 -4.58 6.11
C LYS A 84 -14.22 -3.96 7.44
N ALA A 85 -13.07 -3.29 7.50
CA ALA A 85 -12.61 -2.55 8.67
C ALA A 85 -11.89 -1.26 8.26
N LEU A 86 -12.11 -0.18 9.01
CA LEU A 86 -11.47 1.11 8.80
C LEU A 86 -11.26 1.81 10.15
N VAL A 87 -9.98 1.97 10.51
CA VAL A 87 -9.55 2.62 11.75
C VAL A 87 -8.72 3.83 11.37
N GLY A 88 -9.19 5.03 11.74
CA GLY A 88 -8.61 6.30 11.31
C GLY A 88 -7.61 6.92 12.30
N GLY A 89 -7.39 6.29 13.45
CA GLY A 89 -6.56 6.81 14.52
C GLY A 89 -6.61 5.93 15.77
N ARG A 90 -5.79 6.26 16.75
CA ARG A 90 -5.69 5.56 18.04
C ARG A 90 -6.96 5.71 18.89
N ASP A 91 -7.46 6.95 19.00
CA ASP A 91 -8.64 7.27 19.79
C ASP A 91 -9.46 8.35 19.07
N PHE A 92 -10.71 8.00 18.77
CA PHE A 92 -11.64 8.92 18.11
C PHE A 92 -12.03 10.10 19.01
N ALA A 93 -12.13 9.90 20.33
CA ALA A 93 -12.49 10.96 21.27
C ALA A 93 -11.38 12.01 21.40
N GLU A 94 -10.12 11.61 21.21
CA GLU A 94 -8.98 12.53 21.14
C GLU A 94 -8.89 13.21 19.76
N SER A 95 -9.19 12.48 18.68
CA SER A 95 -9.06 13.00 17.32
C SER A 95 -10.04 12.36 16.33
N GLU A 96 -11.04 13.13 15.89
CA GLU A 96 -11.97 12.72 14.83
C GLU A 96 -11.34 12.71 13.42
N PHE A 97 -10.08 13.15 13.28
CA PHE A 97 -9.37 13.17 12.01
C PHE A 97 -9.12 11.75 11.50
N ASN A 98 -9.78 11.37 10.41
CA ASN A 98 -9.75 10.02 9.89
C ASN A 98 -8.56 9.83 8.95
N ARG A 99 -7.41 9.40 9.49
CA ARG A 99 -6.16 9.26 8.74
C ARG A 99 -6.23 8.23 7.63
N ALA A 100 -7.11 7.24 7.74
CA ALA A 100 -7.29 6.22 6.70
C ALA A 100 -7.77 6.82 5.36
N ILE A 101 -8.52 7.93 5.39
CA ILE A 101 -9.12 8.54 4.19
C ILE A 101 -8.75 10.02 3.97
N GLN A 102 -8.25 10.72 5.00
CA GLN A 102 -7.92 12.15 4.92
C GLN A 102 -6.43 12.44 4.97
N ALA A 103 -5.62 11.61 5.64
CA ALA A 103 -4.20 11.88 5.75
C ALA A 103 -3.53 11.57 4.41
N GLN A 104 -3.01 12.60 3.76
CA GLN A 104 -2.21 12.51 2.55
C GLN A 104 -0.75 12.41 2.98
N ARG A 105 -0.11 11.28 2.68
CA ARG A 105 1.22 10.90 3.20
C ARG A 105 2.02 10.22 2.11
N GLN A 106 3.35 10.31 2.19
CA GLN A 106 4.19 9.67 1.17
C GLN A 106 4.11 8.14 1.29
N PRO A 107 3.80 7.37 0.23
CA PRO A 107 3.73 5.90 0.28
C PRO A 107 5.10 5.25 0.44
N GLY A 108 6.18 6.00 0.16
CA GLY A 108 7.54 5.50 0.21
C GLY A 108 7.74 4.28 -0.71
N SER A 109 8.53 3.31 -0.24
CA SER A 109 8.83 2.09 -0.98
C SER A 109 7.64 1.18 -1.31
N THR A 110 6.43 1.42 -0.78
CA THR A 110 5.23 0.69 -1.27
C THR A 110 4.94 1.01 -2.73
N PHE A 111 5.37 2.18 -3.23
CA PHE A 111 5.13 2.56 -4.62
C PHE A 111 5.93 1.72 -5.63
N LYS A 112 7.03 1.08 -5.17
CA LYS A 112 7.83 0.19 -6.03
C LYS A 112 6.97 -0.92 -6.62
N SER A 113 5.94 -1.39 -5.92
CA SER A 113 5.05 -2.43 -6.46
C SER A 113 4.42 -2.03 -7.79
N PHE A 114 4.09 -0.75 -8.00
CA PHE A 114 3.55 -0.26 -9.28
C PHE A 114 4.63 -0.17 -10.37
N VAL A 115 5.84 0.26 -10.01
CA VAL A 115 6.98 0.30 -10.94
C VAL A 115 7.29 -1.10 -11.47
N TYR A 116 7.39 -2.07 -10.57
CA TYR A 116 7.70 -3.45 -10.95
C TYR A 116 6.51 -4.14 -11.62
N ALA A 117 5.27 -3.81 -11.25
CA ALA A 117 4.09 -4.31 -11.96
C ALA A 117 4.02 -3.80 -13.39
N ALA A 118 4.33 -2.52 -13.63
CA ALA A 118 4.41 -1.98 -14.98
C ALA A 118 5.54 -2.65 -15.78
N ALA A 119 6.73 -2.81 -15.19
CA ALA A 119 7.85 -3.49 -15.87
C ALA A 119 7.49 -4.92 -16.25
N VAL A 120 6.91 -5.70 -15.33
CA VAL A 120 6.44 -7.06 -15.62
C VAL A 120 5.37 -7.04 -16.72
N ALA A 121 4.43 -6.10 -16.68
CA ALA A 121 3.40 -5.94 -17.72
C ALA A 121 3.98 -5.55 -19.08
N ALA A 122 5.10 -4.83 -19.09
CA ALA A 122 5.84 -4.46 -20.29
C ALA A 122 6.76 -5.59 -20.81
N GLY A 123 6.72 -6.78 -20.19
CA GLY A 123 7.46 -7.96 -20.63
C GLY A 123 8.84 -8.15 -20.01
N PHE A 124 9.24 -7.30 -19.05
CA PHE A 124 10.51 -7.43 -18.36
C PHE A 124 10.47 -8.64 -17.41
N PRO A 125 11.33 -9.65 -17.57
CA PRO A 125 11.34 -10.80 -16.68
C PRO A 125 11.84 -10.39 -15.29
N PRO A 126 11.25 -10.91 -14.19
CA PRO A 126 11.70 -10.65 -12.82
C PRO A 126 13.17 -11.02 -12.53
N THR A 127 13.78 -11.81 -13.40
CA THR A 127 15.20 -12.21 -13.33
C THR A 127 16.15 -11.20 -13.96
N ASP A 128 15.65 -10.15 -14.62
CA ASP A 128 16.50 -9.12 -15.22
C ASP A 128 17.42 -8.48 -14.19
N GLY A 129 18.69 -8.39 -14.58
CA GLY A 129 19.76 -7.91 -13.73
C GLY A 129 19.95 -6.40 -13.85
N TYR A 130 20.08 -5.75 -12.70
CA TYR A 130 20.38 -4.33 -12.58
C TYR A 130 21.60 -4.10 -11.68
N ARG A 131 22.27 -2.97 -11.85
CA ARG A 131 23.43 -2.61 -11.04
C ARG A 131 22.99 -1.83 -9.80
N ASP A 132 22.98 -2.51 -8.67
CA ASP A 132 22.91 -1.92 -7.34
C ASP A 132 24.28 -1.37 -6.94
N VAL A 133 24.61 -0.19 -7.47
CA VAL A 133 25.79 0.62 -7.13
C VAL A 133 25.38 2.09 -7.01
N PRO A 134 26.16 2.98 -6.37
CA PRO A 134 25.86 4.41 -6.37
C PRO A 134 25.67 4.87 -7.81
N PHE A 135 24.58 5.57 -8.12
CA PHE A 135 24.42 6.15 -9.44
C PHE A 135 23.75 7.52 -9.34
N THR A 136 24.01 8.34 -10.33
CA THR A 136 23.40 9.65 -10.50
C THR A 136 22.79 9.72 -11.89
N VAL A 137 21.56 10.25 -11.97
CA VAL A 137 20.83 10.48 -13.21
C VAL A 137 20.28 11.91 -13.19
N ASP A 138 20.65 12.73 -14.17
CA ASP A 138 20.24 14.15 -14.27
C ASP A 138 20.32 14.92 -12.94
N GLY A 139 21.38 14.69 -12.18
CA GLY A 139 21.63 15.30 -10.87
C GLY A 139 20.93 14.63 -9.68
N TYR A 140 19.98 13.72 -9.90
CA TYR A 140 19.35 12.93 -8.85
C TYR A 140 20.24 11.75 -8.42
N LYS A 141 20.54 11.65 -7.12
CA LYS A 141 21.38 10.60 -6.52
C LYS A 141 20.57 9.79 -5.49
N PRO A 142 19.79 8.77 -5.91
CA PRO A 142 19.09 7.91 -4.97
C PRO A 142 20.10 7.10 -4.13
N LYS A 143 19.75 6.85 -2.87
CA LYS A 143 20.56 6.06 -1.95
C LYS A 143 19.75 4.91 -1.39
N ASN A 144 20.37 3.74 -1.22
CA ASN A 144 19.75 2.64 -0.51
C ASN A 144 19.67 2.90 0.99
N TYR A 145 18.68 2.28 1.63
CA TYR A 145 18.65 2.19 3.09
C TYR A 145 19.93 1.51 3.60
N GLY A 146 20.57 2.09 4.62
CA GLY A 146 21.86 1.61 5.15
C GLY A 146 23.09 1.91 4.27
N LYS A 147 22.94 2.62 3.14
CA LYS A 147 24.04 3.05 2.24
C LYS A 147 24.95 1.92 1.73
N LYS A 148 24.44 0.68 1.67
CA LYS A 148 25.14 -0.47 1.12
C LYS A 148 24.59 -0.85 -0.25
N TYR A 149 25.46 -1.44 -1.05
CA TYR A 149 25.28 -1.78 -2.44
C TYR A 149 25.83 -3.19 -2.67
N ALA A 150 25.16 -3.99 -3.49
CA ALA A 150 25.52 -5.39 -3.69
C ALA A 150 26.05 -5.71 -5.10
N GLY A 151 26.20 -4.70 -5.97
CA GLY A 151 26.56 -4.95 -7.36
C GLY A 151 25.37 -5.45 -8.16
N TRP A 152 25.46 -6.59 -8.84
CA TRP A 152 24.34 -7.08 -9.66
C TRP A 152 23.23 -7.69 -8.81
N ARG A 153 21.97 -7.30 -9.08
CA ARG A 153 20.77 -7.89 -8.46
C ARG A 153 19.67 -8.06 -9.50
N SER A 154 18.87 -9.12 -9.34
CA SER A 154 17.64 -9.32 -10.11
C SER A 154 16.57 -8.29 -9.72
N MET A 155 15.56 -8.08 -10.57
CA MET A 155 14.37 -7.30 -10.19
C MET A 155 13.67 -7.91 -8.97
N ILE A 156 13.51 -9.23 -8.91
CA ILE A 156 12.82 -9.89 -7.80
C ILE A 156 13.52 -9.70 -6.47
N ASP A 157 14.84 -9.85 -6.41
CA ASP A 157 15.60 -9.64 -5.17
C ASP A 157 15.65 -8.17 -4.81
N SER A 158 15.74 -7.29 -5.82
CA SER A 158 15.68 -5.85 -5.63
C SER A 158 14.35 -5.39 -5.04
N LEU A 159 13.22 -5.98 -5.44
CA LEU A 159 11.92 -5.72 -4.82
C LEU A 159 11.84 -6.29 -3.40
N ALA A 160 12.30 -7.53 -3.19
CA ALA A 160 12.31 -8.21 -1.89
C ALA A 160 13.10 -7.42 -0.82
N TYR A 161 14.29 -6.93 -1.17
CA TYR A 161 15.14 -6.12 -0.29
C TYR A 161 14.86 -4.62 -0.39
N SER A 162 13.88 -4.21 -1.20
CA SER A 162 13.48 -2.82 -1.38
C SER A 162 14.66 -1.91 -1.77
N VAL A 163 15.46 -2.32 -2.76
CA VAL A 163 16.61 -1.57 -3.27
C VAL A 163 16.13 -0.32 -4.00
N ASN A 164 16.61 0.86 -3.61
CA ASN A 164 16.17 2.15 -4.17
C ASN A 164 16.76 2.37 -5.55
N VAL A 165 18.05 2.07 -5.69
CA VAL A 165 18.80 2.29 -6.93
C VAL A 165 18.20 1.52 -8.11
N VAL A 166 17.89 0.25 -7.90
CA VAL A 166 17.30 -0.60 -8.94
C VAL A 166 15.88 -0.19 -9.26
N ALA A 167 15.07 0.23 -8.26
CA ALA A 167 13.72 0.72 -8.54
C ALA A 167 13.71 1.95 -9.48
N VAL A 168 14.70 2.85 -9.37
CA VAL A 168 14.82 3.99 -10.28
C VAL A 168 15.27 3.52 -11.67
N GLN A 169 16.20 2.58 -11.79
CA GLN A 169 16.59 2.02 -13.09
C GLN A 169 15.42 1.32 -13.79
N VAL A 170 14.66 0.48 -13.08
CA VAL A 170 13.46 -0.17 -13.62
C VAL A 170 12.42 0.87 -14.05
N LEU A 171 12.24 1.95 -13.27
CA LEU A 171 11.37 3.06 -13.66
C LEU A 171 11.81 3.72 -14.97
N MET A 172 13.12 3.90 -15.16
CA MET A 172 13.66 4.48 -16.39
C MET A 172 13.43 3.58 -17.60
N ASP A 173 13.59 2.27 -17.44
CA ASP A 173 13.38 1.32 -18.54
C ASP A 173 11.90 1.21 -18.93
N VAL A 174 10.99 1.21 -17.96
CA VAL A 174 9.55 1.09 -18.24
C VAL A 174 8.92 2.43 -18.64
N GLY A 175 9.37 3.55 -18.08
CA GLY A 175 8.80 4.87 -18.31
C GLY A 175 7.95 5.43 -17.17
N PHE A 176 7.89 6.77 -17.07
CA PHE A 176 7.03 7.43 -16.09
C PHE A 176 5.53 7.22 -16.38
N GLU A 177 5.13 7.45 -17.63
CA GLU A 177 3.71 7.42 -18.04
C GLU A 177 3.07 6.03 -17.84
N PRO A 178 3.68 4.90 -18.24
CA PRO A 178 3.08 3.58 -18.01
C PRO A 178 2.88 3.26 -16.54
N VAL A 179 3.82 3.65 -15.66
CA VAL A 179 3.70 3.45 -14.20
C VAL A 179 2.58 4.30 -13.62
N MET A 180 2.51 5.57 -14.00
CA MET A 180 1.46 6.48 -13.54
C MET A 180 0.08 6.01 -13.99
N LYS A 181 -0.05 5.61 -15.26
CA LYS A 181 -1.31 5.09 -15.82
C LYS A 181 -1.77 3.83 -15.10
N LEU A 182 -0.85 2.89 -14.82
CA LEU A 182 -1.17 1.67 -14.10
C LEU A 182 -1.59 1.95 -12.65
N ALA A 183 -0.87 2.84 -11.95
CA ALA A 183 -1.24 3.24 -10.59
C ALA A 183 -2.64 3.88 -10.55
N GLU A 184 -2.94 4.77 -11.50
CA GLU A 184 -4.28 5.39 -11.66
C GLU A 184 -5.35 4.33 -11.94
N ASP A 185 -5.11 3.40 -12.88
CA ASP A 185 -6.07 2.34 -13.19
C ASP A 185 -6.29 1.37 -12.01
N MET A 186 -5.30 1.20 -11.14
CA MET A 186 -5.41 0.47 -9.87
C MET A 186 -6.07 1.29 -8.75
N GLY A 187 -6.45 2.55 -9.01
CA GLY A 187 -7.28 3.36 -8.12
C GLY A 187 -6.54 4.39 -7.26
N ILE A 188 -5.27 4.67 -7.54
CA ILE A 188 -4.57 5.83 -6.99
C ILE A 188 -5.16 7.09 -7.64
N LYS A 189 -5.80 7.96 -6.85
CA LYS A 189 -6.44 9.20 -7.34
C LYS A 189 -5.56 10.42 -7.09
N SER A 190 -4.72 10.34 -6.08
CA SER A 190 -3.69 11.34 -5.81
C SER A 190 -2.78 11.61 -7.00
N GLU A 191 -2.36 12.86 -7.15
CA GLU A 191 -1.47 13.29 -8.22
C GLU A 191 -0.07 12.67 -8.07
N VAL A 192 0.33 11.90 -9.08
CA VAL A 192 1.68 11.34 -9.18
C VAL A 192 2.51 12.23 -10.12
N LYS A 193 3.71 12.61 -9.69
CA LYS A 193 4.61 13.48 -10.47
C LYS A 193 5.62 12.65 -11.26
N ALA A 194 5.77 12.95 -12.55
CA ALA A 194 6.73 12.31 -13.43
C ALA A 194 8.17 12.76 -13.13
N THR A 195 8.79 12.13 -12.13
CA THR A 195 10.20 12.36 -11.72
C THR A 195 10.90 11.04 -11.42
N TYR A 196 12.24 11.02 -11.41
CA TYR A 196 12.99 9.83 -10.98
C TYR A 196 12.66 9.38 -9.55
N SER A 197 12.40 10.35 -8.66
CA SER A 197 12.05 10.08 -7.26
C SER A 197 10.70 9.41 -7.10
N MET A 198 9.83 9.44 -8.13
CA MET A 198 8.55 8.75 -8.13
C MET A 198 8.70 7.26 -7.81
N ALA A 199 9.78 6.60 -8.27
CA ALA A 199 10.04 5.19 -7.97
C ALA A 199 10.09 4.89 -6.46
N LEU A 200 10.37 5.91 -5.65
CA LEU A 200 10.50 5.81 -4.19
C LEU A 200 9.29 6.38 -3.44
N GLY A 201 8.23 6.77 -4.15
CA GLY A 201 6.96 7.23 -3.56
C GLY A 201 7.05 8.58 -2.88
N THR A 202 7.59 9.61 -3.55
CA THR A 202 7.74 10.99 -3.02
C THR A 202 6.53 11.91 -3.25
N TRP A 203 5.35 11.33 -3.47
CA TRP A 203 4.08 12.04 -3.69
C TRP A 203 3.08 11.57 -2.61
N GLU A 204 1.97 12.28 -2.36
CA GLU A 204 1.10 11.95 -1.22
C GLU A 204 -0.11 11.09 -1.61
N VAL A 205 -0.39 10.04 -0.83
CA VAL A 205 -1.55 9.14 -0.94
C VAL A 205 -2.24 9.00 0.40
N ASN A 206 -3.53 8.66 0.41
CA ASN A 206 -4.19 8.13 1.61
C ASN A 206 -4.14 6.60 1.68
N LEU A 207 -4.31 6.06 2.88
CA LEU A 207 -4.21 4.63 3.15
C LEU A 207 -5.27 3.81 2.41
N LEU A 208 -6.51 4.32 2.29
CA LEU A 208 -7.59 3.63 1.58
C LEU A 208 -7.27 3.44 0.09
N GLU A 209 -6.80 4.49 -0.59
CA GLU A 209 -6.40 4.43 -2.00
C GLU A 209 -5.27 3.43 -2.21
N LEU A 210 -4.21 3.51 -1.40
CA LEU A 210 -3.06 2.63 -1.50
C LEU A 210 -3.44 1.16 -1.23
N THR A 211 -4.30 0.91 -0.24
CA THR A 211 -4.75 -0.45 0.11
C THR A 211 -5.64 -1.02 -1.00
N ASN A 212 -6.55 -0.24 -1.57
CA ASN A 212 -7.42 -0.68 -2.66
C ASN A 212 -6.62 -1.00 -3.94
N ALA A 213 -5.54 -0.25 -4.19
CA ALA A 213 -4.64 -0.55 -5.27
C ALA A 213 -3.94 -1.92 -5.09
N TYR A 214 -3.54 -2.29 -3.87
CA TYR A 214 -3.02 -3.63 -3.60
C TYR A 214 -4.10 -4.72 -3.68
N ALA A 215 -5.35 -4.40 -3.34
CA ALA A 215 -6.48 -5.31 -3.54
C ALA A 215 -6.64 -5.72 -5.01
N THR A 216 -6.26 -4.84 -5.96
CA THR A 216 -6.24 -5.17 -7.40
C THR A 216 -5.27 -6.30 -7.73
N LEU A 217 -4.09 -6.33 -7.09
CA LEU A 217 -3.12 -7.43 -7.28
C LEU A 217 -3.67 -8.75 -6.72
N ALA A 218 -4.24 -8.68 -5.52
CA ALA A 218 -4.88 -9.83 -4.88
C ALA A 218 -6.07 -10.38 -5.71
N ALA A 219 -6.81 -9.49 -6.38
CA ALA A 219 -7.90 -9.80 -7.28
C ALA A 219 -7.45 -10.11 -8.73
N GLU A 220 -6.22 -10.60 -8.88
CA GLU A 220 -5.67 -11.08 -10.17
C GLU A 220 -5.66 -9.99 -11.27
N GLY A 221 -5.41 -8.74 -10.87
CA GLY A 221 -5.33 -7.58 -11.75
C GLY A 221 -6.68 -6.91 -12.05
N LYS A 222 -7.76 -7.30 -11.35
CA LYS A 222 -9.08 -6.67 -11.46
C LYS A 222 -9.23 -5.57 -10.42
N PHE A 223 -9.34 -4.34 -10.88
CA PHE A 223 -9.68 -3.21 -10.03
C PHE A 223 -11.17 -3.27 -9.69
N ILE A 224 -11.46 -3.18 -8.38
CA ILE A 224 -12.81 -2.97 -7.85
C ILE A 224 -12.71 -1.78 -6.89
N GLY A 225 -13.62 -0.82 -7.01
CA GLY A 225 -13.60 0.38 -6.17
C GLY A 225 -13.94 0.05 -4.72
N ALA A 226 -13.08 0.49 -3.80
CA ALA A 226 -13.36 0.42 -2.36
C ALA A 226 -14.66 1.17 -2.02
N HIS A 227 -15.55 0.53 -1.28
CA HIS A 227 -16.80 1.15 -0.83
C HIS A 227 -17.21 0.66 0.56
N GLY A 228 -17.84 1.55 1.34
CA GLY A 228 -18.36 1.26 2.66
C GLY A 228 -19.87 0.99 2.73
N ILE A 229 -20.61 1.37 1.68
CA ILE A 229 -22.09 1.35 1.66
C ILE A 229 -22.56 0.18 0.79
N LYS A 230 -23.31 -0.76 1.39
CA LYS A 230 -23.99 -1.84 0.66
C LYS A 230 -25.29 -1.37 0.06
N ARG A 231 -26.17 -0.78 0.88
CA ARG A 231 -27.50 -0.33 0.48
C ARG A 231 -27.91 0.95 1.21
N ILE A 232 -28.65 1.79 0.51
CA ILE A 232 -29.33 2.95 1.09
C ILE A 232 -30.82 2.75 0.91
N ILE A 233 -31.57 2.79 2.00
CA ILE A 233 -33.02 2.58 2.03
C ILE A 233 -33.67 3.86 2.54
N ASN A 234 -34.65 4.39 1.81
CA ASN A 234 -35.38 5.59 2.23
C ASN A 234 -36.45 5.27 3.30
N GLN A 235 -37.06 6.31 3.87
CA GLN A 235 -38.10 6.20 4.90
C GLN A 235 -39.35 5.39 4.48
N ASN A 236 -39.56 5.20 3.16
CA ASN A 236 -40.67 4.40 2.63
C ASN A 236 -40.28 2.92 2.43
N GLY A 237 -39.07 2.52 2.84
CA GLY A 237 -38.54 1.18 2.64
C GLY A 237 -38.04 0.89 1.22
N GLN A 238 -37.87 1.90 0.38
CA GLN A 238 -37.38 1.73 -0.99
C GLN A 238 -35.86 1.82 -1.03
N VAL A 239 -35.22 0.89 -1.76
CA VAL A 239 -33.78 0.92 -2.02
C VAL A 239 -33.48 2.04 -3.03
N VAL A 240 -32.70 3.05 -2.61
CA VAL A 240 -32.28 4.16 -3.48
C VAL A 240 -30.88 3.96 -4.06
N TYR A 241 -30.09 3.10 -3.42
CA TYR A 241 -28.78 2.68 -3.89
C TYR A 241 -28.48 1.26 -3.38
N GLU A 242 -27.86 0.46 -4.22
CA GLU A 242 -27.31 -0.85 -3.87
C GLU A 242 -25.98 -1.01 -4.61
N ALA A 243 -24.94 -1.40 -3.87
CA ALA A 243 -23.62 -1.60 -4.41
C ALA A 243 -23.56 -2.89 -5.24
N TYR A 244 -22.95 -2.79 -6.42
CA TYR A 244 -22.64 -3.93 -7.27
C TYR A 244 -21.16 -3.84 -7.66
N ALA A 245 -20.41 -4.90 -7.41
CA ALA A 245 -19.00 -4.96 -7.80
C ALA A 245 -18.88 -4.88 -9.33
N GLN A 246 -18.14 -3.89 -9.82
CA GLN A 246 -17.85 -3.72 -11.24
C GLN A 246 -16.35 -3.89 -11.49
N PRO A 247 -15.87 -5.15 -11.61
CA PRO A 247 -14.45 -5.40 -11.83
C PRO A 247 -14.01 -4.91 -13.20
N LYS A 248 -12.93 -4.12 -13.22
CA LYS A 248 -12.23 -3.69 -14.43
C LYS A 248 -10.88 -4.40 -14.47
N GLN A 249 -10.59 -5.17 -15.51
CA GLN A 249 -9.25 -5.74 -15.69
C GLN A 249 -8.28 -4.60 -16.07
N VAL A 250 -7.30 -4.31 -15.22
CA VAL A 250 -6.35 -3.19 -15.41
C VAL A 250 -4.90 -3.64 -15.50
N LEU A 251 -4.60 -4.81 -14.97
CA LEU A 251 -3.34 -5.52 -15.13
C LEU A 251 -3.68 -6.93 -15.60
N ASP A 252 -3.02 -7.51 -16.59
CA ASP A 252 -3.37 -8.86 -17.01
C ASP A 252 -3.10 -9.90 -15.89
N ARG A 253 -3.84 -11.01 -15.93
CA ARG A 253 -3.78 -12.06 -14.91
C ARG A 253 -2.36 -12.62 -14.72
N GLY A 254 -1.61 -12.76 -15.80
CA GLY A 254 -0.25 -13.29 -15.78
C GLY A 254 0.73 -12.34 -15.09
N SER A 255 0.69 -11.04 -15.43
CA SER A 255 1.44 -10.02 -14.70
C SER A 255 1.09 -9.99 -13.23
N ALA A 256 -0.20 -10.00 -12.90
CA ALA A 256 -0.66 -9.95 -11.51
C ALA A 256 -0.09 -11.13 -10.72
N ALA A 257 -0.17 -12.35 -11.24
CA ALA A 257 0.40 -13.54 -10.60
C ALA A 257 1.93 -13.47 -10.43
N ILE A 258 2.66 -12.97 -11.44
CA ILE A 258 4.12 -12.76 -11.34
C ILE A 258 4.47 -11.74 -10.25
N VAL A 259 3.78 -10.59 -10.23
CA VAL A 259 4.02 -9.52 -9.24
C VAL A 259 3.65 -9.99 -7.84
N THR A 260 2.54 -10.71 -7.69
CA THR A 260 2.16 -11.34 -6.42
C THR A 260 3.25 -12.29 -5.95
N TRP A 261 3.78 -13.16 -6.81
CA TRP A 261 4.90 -14.03 -6.46
C TRP A 261 6.16 -13.26 -6.04
N MET A 262 6.49 -12.15 -6.71
CA MET A 262 7.61 -11.29 -6.30
C MET A 262 7.35 -10.65 -4.92
N LEU A 263 6.11 -10.27 -4.63
CA LEU A 263 5.70 -9.71 -3.34
C LEU A 263 5.60 -10.77 -2.24
N GLU A 264 5.34 -12.04 -2.56
CA GLU A 264 5.51 -13.13 -1.60
C GLU A 264 6.96 -13.21 -1.12
N ASN A 265 7.94 -13.00 -2.00
CA ASN A 265 9.36 -13.02 -1.62
C ASN A 265 9.77 -11.87 -0.69
N VAL A 266 9.09 -10.71 -0.78
CA VAL A 266 9.24 -9.62 0.21
C VAL A 266 8.89 -10.11 1.62
N VAL A 267 7.87 -10.96 1.74
CA VAL A 267 7.42 -11.51 3.03
C VAL A 267 8.17 -12.78 3.43
N ARG A 268 8.62 -13.60 2.47
CA ARG A 268 9.33 -14.85 2.78
C ARG A 268 10.75 -14.61 3.30
N TYR A 269 11.50 -13.68 2.69
CA TYR A 269 12.91 -13.44 3.04
C TYR A 269 13.34 -11.97 2.95
N GLY A 270 12.45 -11.09 2.54
CA GLY A 270 12.73 -9.67 2.32
C GLY A 270 12.34 -8.77 3.50
N SER A 271 12.10 -7.50 3.18
CA SER A 271 11.81 -6.45 4.15
C SER A 271 10.47 -6.62 4.89
N GLY A 272 9.57 -7.45 4.38
CA GLY A 272 8.23 -7.70 4.94
C GLY A 272 8.12 -8.94 5.81
N ALA A 273 9.22 -9.56 6.21
CA ALA A 273 9.23 -10.85 6.92
C ALA A 273 8.34 -10.91 8.18
N ASN A 274 8.17 -9.78 8.87
CA ASN A 274 7.31 -9.69 10.05
C ASN A 274 5.81 -9.87 9.75
N ALA A 275 5.39 -9.82 8.47
CA ALA A 275 4.02 -10.08 8.03
C ALA A 275 3.70 -11.57 7.81
N TYR A 276 4.69 -12.45 7.92
CA TYR A 276 4.52 -13.87 7.60
C TYR A 276 3.41 -14.57 8.40
N LEU A 277 2.54 -15.30 7.70
CA LEU A 277 1.56 -16.22 8.26
C LEU A 277 2.01 -17.66 8.00
N TYR A 278 1.80 -18.55 8.96
CA TYR A 278 2.35 -19.91 8.90
C TYR A 278 1.54 -20.86 8.01
N ASP A 279 0.24 -20.62 7.87
CA ASP A 279 -0.73 -21.55 7.28
C ASP A 279 -1.17 -21.20 5.86
N ARG A 280 -0.77 -20.02 5.34
CA ARG A 280 -1.23 -19.50 4.05
C ARG A 280 -0.20 -18.58 3.40
N PRO A 281 -0.22 -18.42 2.06
CA PRO A 281 0.66 -17.48 1.40
C PRO A 281 0.25 -16.04 1.70
N VAL A 282 1.26 -15.16 1.76
CA VAL A 282 1.11 -13.73 2.00
C VAL A 282 2.01 -12.99 1.03
N ALA A 283 1.46 -11.98 0.38
CA ALA A 283 2.19 -11.03 -0.45
C ALA A 283 2.06 -9.63 0.15
N GLY A 284 3.10 -8.81 0.06
CA GLY A 284 3.01 -7.45 0.57
C GLY A 284 4.28 -6.65 0.40
N LYS A 285 4.22 -5.38 0.79
CA LYS A 285 5.34 -4.45 0.67
C LYS A 285 5.41 -3.49 1.85
N THR A 286 6.62 -3.35 2.39
CA THR A 286 6.94 -2.26 3.32
C THR A 286 7.20 -0.95 2.58
N GLY A 287 6.82 0.17 3.19
CA GLY A 287 7.17 1.51 2.73
C GLY A 287 7.70 2.36 3.86
N THR A 288 8.92 2.86 3.71
CA THR A 288 9.50 3.87 4.60
C THR A 288 9.75 5.13 3.78
N THR A 289 9.37 6.29 4.29
CA THR A 289 9.61 7.59 3.65
C THR A 289 10.93 8.20 4.12
N GLU A 290 11.32 9.32 3.53
CA GLU A 290 12.50 10.08 3.97
C GLU A 290 12.39 10.43 5.47
N ASP A 291 13.51 10.38 6.18
CA ASP A 291 13.58 10.50 7.65
C ASP A 291 12.69 9.52 8.43
N ALA A 292 12.16 8.47 7.80
CA ALA A 292 11.20 7.54 8.40
C ALA A 292 9.97 8.23 9.01
N ARG A 293 9.41 9.24 8.34
CA ARG A 293 8.20 9.94 8.82
C ARG A 293 6.94 9.09 8.77
N ASP A 294 6.87 8.20 7.78
CA ASP A 294 5.75 7.29 7.57
C ASP A 294 6.26 5.86 7.46
N LEU A 295 5.63 4.98 8.23
CA LEU A 295 5.90 3.54 8.24
C LEU A 295 4.66 2.81 7.72
N TRP A 296 4.81 2.15 6.58
CA TRP A 296 3.73 1.45 5.91
C TRP A 296 4.00 -0.04 5.83
N PHE A 297 2.93 -0.82 5.93
CA PHE A 297 2.88 -2.13 5.31
C PHE A 297 1.53 -2.34 4.65
N ILE A 298 1.56 -2.65 3.36
CA ILE A 298 0.37 -3.04 2.59
C ILE A 298 0.57 -4.47 2.15
N GLY A 299 -0.27 -5.36 2.65
CA GLY A 299 -0.19 -6.79 2.40
C GLY A 299 -1.54 -7.39 2.13
N TYR A 300 -1.55 -8.57 1.53
CA TYR A 300 -2.76 -9.26 1.15
C TYR A 300 -2.59 -10.78 1.13
N ILE A 301 -3.74 -11.44 1.30
CA ILE A 301 -4.00 -12.82 0.91
C ILE A 301 -5.01 -12.78 -0.25
N PRO A 302 -5.34 -13.89 -0.94
CA PRO A 302 -6.27 -13.85 -2.08
C PRO A 302 -7.62 -13.18 -1.77
N GLN A 303 -8.11 -13.30 -0.54
CA GLN A 303 -9.43 -12.80 -0.11
C GLN A 303 -9.43 -11.37 0.45
N VAL A 304 -8.30 -10.90 1.00
CA VAL A 304 -8.26 -9.66 1.79
C VAL A 304 -6.97 -8.91 1.54
N ALA A 305 -7.08 -7.62 1.26
CA ALA A 305 -5.97 -6.67 1.31
C ALA A 305 -6.10 -5.76 2.52
N THR A 306 -5.01 -5.62 3.27
CA THR A 306 -4.96 -4.78 4.48
C THR A 306 -3.74 -3.87 4.43
N GLY A 307 -3.95 -2.62 4.80
CA GLY A 307 -2.90 -1.63 4.94
C GLY A 307 -2.80 -1.11 6.37
N ILE A 308 -1.56 -0.93 6.83
CA ILE A 308 -1.20 -0.31 8.11
C ILE A 308 -0.32 0.90 7.83
N TRP A 309 -0.62 2.01 8.51
CA TRP A 309 0.24 3.19 8.60
C TRP A 309 0.54 3.53 10.05
N LEU A 310 1.78 3.89 10.34
CA LEU A 310 2.23 4.44 11.62
C LEU A 310 2.99 5.76 11.35
N GLY A 311 2.77 6.79 12.16
CA GLY A 311 3.44 8.09 11.97
C GLY A 311 2.96 9.18 12.92
N ASN A 312 3.34 10.42 12.61
CA ASN A 312 2.99 11.62 13.39
C ASN A 312 2.22 12.63 12.54
N ASP A 313 1.19 13.27 13.10
CA ASP A 313 0.42 14.32 12.41
C ASP A 313 1.23 15.56 12.04
N ASP A 314 2.22 15.91 12.85
CA ASP A 314 3.09 17.06 12.64
C ASP A 314 4.25 16.79 11.67
N ASN A 315 4.24 15.65 10.98
CA ASN A 315 5.29 15.18 10.06
C ASN A 315 6.67 15.03 10.71
N LYS A 316 6.77 14.97 12.05
CA LYS A 316 8.06 14.66 12.69
C LYS A 316 8.53 13.25 12.32
N PRO A 317 9.84 13.06 12.11
CA PRO A 317 10.47 11.76 11.95
C PRO A 317 10.08 10.77 13.06
N THR A 318 9.80 9.52 12.67
CA THR A 318 9.77 8.42 13.63
C THR A 318 11.19 7.86 13.83
N TRP A 319 11.34 7.03 14.85
CA TRP A 319 12.51 6.17 15.06
C TRP A 319 12.19 4.70 14.78
N GLY A 320 11.02 4.43 14.20
CA GLY A 320 10.56 3.10 13.90
C GLY A 320 11.04 2.59 12.55
N VAL A 321 10.58 1.38 12.24
CA VAL A 321 10.85 0.70 10.98
C VAL A 321 9.56 0.09 10.45
N SER A 322 9.42 0.00 9.13
CA SER A 322 8.20 -0.53 8.51
C SER A 322 7.96 -2.03 8.78
N SER A 323 8.94 -2.73 9.35
CA SER A 323 8.73 -4.07 9.90
C SER A 323 7.85 -4.07 11.17
N THR A 324 7.71 -2.93 11.86
CA THR A 324 6.71 -2.70 12.92
C THR A 324 5.30 -2.65 12.32
N ALA A 325 5.10 -1.91 11.21
CA ALA A 325 3.82 -1.90 10.50
C ALA A 325 3.46 -3.29 9.96
N ALA A 326 4.44 -4.04 9.43
CA ALA A 326 4.26 -5.42 8.99
C ALA A 326 3.88 -6.37 10.14
N PHE A 327 4.46 -6.17 11.33
CA PHE A 327 4.11 -6.94 12.52
C PHE A 327 2.67 -6.66 12.96
N ASN A 328 2.24 -5.40 13.00
CA ASN A 328 0.87 -5.05 13.36
C ASN A 328 -0.14 -5.56 12.32
N TRP A 329 0.20 -5.51 11.03
CA TRP A 329 -0.58 -6.17 9.97
C TRP A 329 -0.76 -7.66 10.27
N ARG A 330 0.30 -8.36 10.70
CA ARG A 330 0.22 -9.77 11.07
C ARG A 330 -0.66 -9.99 12.30
N GLN A 331 -0.60 -9.14 13.32
CA GLN A 331 -1.46 -9.27 14.51
C GLN A 331 -2.94 -9.17 14.17
N PHE A 332 -3.29 -8.25 13.26
CA PHE A 332 -4.64 -8.15 12.72
C PHE A 332 -5.00 -9.39 11.90
N MET A 333 -4.18 -9.73 10.91
CA MET A 333 -4.49 -10.81 9.97
C MET A 333 -4.58 -12.17 10.64
N LYS A 334 -3.71 -12.48 11.61
CA LYS A 334 -3.75 -13.75 12.35
C LYS A 334 -5.09 -14.02 13.03
N GLN A 335 -5.80 -12.98 13.47
CA GLN A 335 -7.08 -13.12 14.16
C GLN A 335 -8.22 -13.25 13.14
N ILE A 336 -8.25 -12.42 12.09
CA ILE A 336 -9.37 -12.47 11.13
C ILE A 336 -9.34 -13.72 10.26
N VAL A 337 -8.15 -14.31 10.03
CA VAL A 337 -8.00 -15.43 9.09
C VAL A 337 -8.39 -16.78 9.68
N GLU A 338 -8.70 -16.86 10.98
CA GLU A 338 -9.19 -18.07 11.64
C GLU A 338 -10.49 -18.59 10.97
N ASP A 339 -11.36 -17.68 10.52
CA ASP A 339 -12.62 -17.98 9.84
C ASP A 339 -12.53 -17.91 8.30
N ILE A 340 -11.34 -17.64 7.75
CA ILE A 340 -11.13 -17.51 6.30
C ILE A 340 -10.41 -18.77 5.78
N PRO A 341 -11.03 -19.54 4.86
CA PRO A 341 -10.37 -20.70 4.26
C PRO A 341 -9.02 -20.37 3.65
N VAL A 342 -8.03 -21.24 3.81
CA VAL A 342 -6.74 -21.08 3.13
C VAL A 342 -6.96 -21.17 1.61
N LYS A 343 -6.43 -20.20 0.88
CA LYS A 343 -6.37 -20.19 -0.58
C LYS A 343 -4.96 -19.83 -1.01
N ASP A 344 -4.49 -20.52 -2.04
CA ASP A 344 -3.25 -20.17 -2.70
C ASP A 344 -3.45 -19.00 -3.68
N PHE A 345 -2.38 -18.26 -3.94
CA PHE A 345 -2.34 -17.35 -5.08
C PHE A 345 -2.35 -18.15 -6.39
N PRO A 346 -2.79 -17.55 -7.51
CA PRO A 346 -2.69 -18.20 -8.80
C PRO A 346 -1.25 -18.56 -9.13
N ASP A 347 -1.06 -19.73 -9.75
CA ASP A 347 0.24 -20.10 -10.31
C ASP A 347 0.71 -19.04 -11.30
N LYS A 348 1.95 -18.57 -11.14
CA LYS A 348 2.53 -17.65 -12.10
C LYS A 348 2.81 -18.37 -13.43
N PRO A 349 2.59 -17.72 -14.58
CA PRO A 349 3.03 -18.24 -15.87
C PRO A 349 4.57 -18.21 -15.99
N SER A 350 5.07 -18.70 -17.13
CA SER A 350 6.43 -18.35 -17.56
C SER A 350 6.56 -16.84 -17.67
N PHE A 351 7.68 -16.31 -17.19
CA PHE A 351 8.06 -14.91 -17.39
C PHE A 351 9.07 -14.75 -18.54
N TYR A 352 9.44 -15.85 -19.22
CA TYR A 352 10.19 -15.82 -20.48
C TYR A 352 9.22 -15.82 -21.66
N ASP A 353 9.60 -15.11 -22.72
CA ASP A 353 8.87 -15.04 -24.01
C ASP A 353 7.40 -14.65 -23.87
N ARG A 354 7.12 -13.74 -22.93
CA ARG A 354 5.78 -13.24 -22.68
C ARG A 354 5.52 -11.97 -23.50
N GLU A 355 4.40 -11.96 -24.20
CA GLU A 355 3.92 -10.77 -24.89
C GLU A 355 3.61 -9.63 -23.89
N PRO A 356 4.17 -8.42 -24.09
CA PRO A 356 3.83 -7.25 -23.30
C PRO A 356 2.34 -6.92 -23.40
N THR A 357 1.74 -6.55 -22.26
CA THR A 357 0.34 -6.11 -22.17
C THR A 357 0.23 -4.60 -21.94
N ILE A 358 1.35 -3.95 -21.60
CA ILE A 358 1.49 -2.50 -21.64
C ILE A 358 2.72 -2.14 -22.47
N GLU A 359 2.70 -0.97 -23.11
CA GLU A 359 3.83 -0.45 -23.87
C GLU A 359 4.78 0.30 -22.93
N ALA A 360 6.06 -0.11 -22.89
CA ALA A 360 7.09 0.67 -22.21
C ALA A 360 7.38 1.97 -22.96
N LYS A 361 7.64 3.04 -22.21
CA LYS A 361 8.04 4.36 -22.72
C LYS A 361 9.32 4.80 -22.01
N PRO A 362 10.47 4.18 -22.32
CA PRO A 362 11.70 4.40 -21.58
C PRO A 362 12.07 5.88 -21.47
N VAL A 363 12.60 6.28 -20.32
CA VAL A 363 13.10 7.64 -20.07
C VAL A 363 14.56 7.70 -20.48
N GLU A 364 14.87 8.50 -21.50
CA GLU A 364 16.24 8.81 -21.89
C GLU A 364 16.77 9.97 -21.03
N PRO A 365 17.72 9.73 -20.11
CA PRO A 365 18.32 10.79 -19.31
C PRO A 365 19.27 11.65 -20.15
N GLU A 366 19.46 12.91 -19.77
CA GLU A 366 20.50 13.76 -20.37
C GLU A 366 21.90 13.20 -20.06
N TRP A 367 22.08 12.71 -18.83
CA TRP A 367 23.30 12.02 -18.43
C TRP A 367 23.09 11.07 -17.26
N MET A 368 23.90 10.01 -17.24
CA MET A 368 23.94 9.05 -16.14
C MET A 368 25.39 8.71 -15.80
N ARG A 369 25.67 8.54 -14.50
CA ARG A 369 26.97 8.09 -14.01
C ARG A 369 26.82 7.03 -12.93
N TYR A 370 27.48 5.90 -13.12
CA TYR A 370 27.68 4.89 -12.09
C TYR A 370 28.95 5.18 -11.29
N GLY A 371 28.85 5.03 -9.97
CA GLY A 371 29.94 5.08 -9.02
C GLY A 371 30.63 3.73 -8.85
N LYS A 372 31.51 3.64 -7.86
CA LYS A 372 32.24 2.43 -7.50
C LYS A 372 31.88 2.04 -6.07
N ILE A 373 31.84 0.73 -5.82
CA ILE A 373 31.62 0.16 -4.50
C ILE A 373 32.92 -0.45 -3.98
N GLY A 374 33.22 -0.24 -2.69
CA GLY A 374 34.29 -0.93 -1.99
C GLY A 374 33.92 -2.39 -1.72
N PRO A 375 34.85 -3.22 -1.21
CA PRO A 375 34.54 -4.64 -0.95
C PRO A 375 33.57 -4.82 0.23
N ASP A 376 33.35 -3.79 1.03
CA ASP A 376 32.33 -3.72 2.09
C ASP A 376 30.94 -3.30 1.59
N GLY A 377 30.81 -3.07 0.27
CA GLY A 377 29.58 -2.64 -0.39
C GLY A 377 29.24 -1.15 -0.19
N ARG A 378 30.15 -0.30 0.31
CA ARG A 378 29.92 1.15 0.45
C ARG A 378 30.40 1.94 -0.77
N ASP A 379 29.82 3.13 -1.00
CA ASP A 379 30.29 4.07 -2.04
C ASP A 379 31.69 4.58 -1.66
N VAL A 380 32.69 4.32 -2.52
CA VAL A 380 34.09 4.76 -2.28
C VAL A 380 34.25 6.28 -2.28
N ASN A 381 33.23 7.03 -2.74
CA ASN A 381 33.24 8.49 -2.77
C ASN A 381 32.30 9.10 -1.72
N ASP A 382 31.68 8.32 -0.82
CA ASP A 382 30.95 8.90 0.31
C ASP A 382 31.95 9.50 1.31
N ARG A 383 31.62 10.66 1.88
CA ARG A 383 32.53 11.36 2.83
C ARG A 383 32.73 10.57 4.13
N ASP A 384 31.83 9.63 4.41
CA ASP A 384 31.87 8.69 5.54
C ASP A 384 32.61 7.38 5.19
N TYR A 385 33.21 7.28 4.00
CA TYR A 385 34.02 6.12 3.59
C TYR A 385 35.39 6.20 4.28
N ASP A 386 35.49 5.59 5.46
CA ASP A 386 36.77 5.36 6.14
C ASP A 386 37.36 4.01 5.68
N ASP A 387 38.52 4.10 5.02
CA ASP A 387 39.32 2.99 4.49
C ASP A 387 40.16 2.29 5.60
N SER A 388 40.05 2.73 6.87
CA SER A 388 40.89 2.24 7.98
C SER A 388 40.59 0.82 8.49
N ASN A 389 39.68 0.07 7.85
CA ASN A 389 39.29 -1.29 8.26
C ASN A 389 39.84 -2.41 7.32
N TYR A 390 41.06 -2.26 6.82
CA TYR A 390 41.84 -3.35 6.21
C TYR A 390 43.14 -3.62 6.95
#